data_AF-A0A9P1R0V5-F1
#
_entry.id   AF-A0A9P1R0V5-F1
#
_cell.length_a   1.000
_cell.length_b   1.000
_cell.length_c   1.000
_cell.angle_alpha   90.00
_cell.angle_beta   90.00
_cell.angle_gamma   90.00
#
_symmetry.space_group_name_H-M   'P 1'
#
loop_
_entity.id
_entity.type
_entity.pdbx_description
1 polymer ?
#
loop_
_entity_poly.entity_id
_entity_poly.type
_entity_poly.pdbx_seq_one_letter_code
_entity_poly.pdbx_strand_id
1 'polypeptide(L)' 'MPRQGRVVLPNYPLHMVQRGHSRQVVFAEDEDYQRYLSDRRNLEDAFDNKLHAFCRA' A
#
# COMPACT_ATOMS: atom_id res chain seq x y z
N MET A 1 -9.68 20.60 8.20
CA MET A 1 -8.70 21.24 7.30
C MET A 1 -8.52 20.37 6.06
N PRO A 2 -8.53 20.95 4.85
CA PRO A 2 -8.26 20.19 3.65
C PRO A 2 -6.83 19.65 3.71
N ARG A 3 -6.66 18.35 3.44
CA ARG A 3 -5.32 17.76 3.32
C ARG A 3 -4.75 18.22 1.99
N GLN A 4 -3.52 18.71 2.01
CA GLN A 4 -2.80 19.01 0.78
C GLN A 4 -2.66 17.72 -0.04
N GLY A 5 -2.99 17.80 -1.33
CA GLY A 5 -2.85 16.67 -2.25
C GLY A 5 -1.39 16.23 -2.37
N ARG A 6 -1.17 14.93 -2.60
CA ARG A 6 0.17 14.42 -2.90
C ARG A 6 0.56 14.85 -4.31
N VAL A 7 1.81 15.29 -4.48
CA VAL A 7 2.41 15.47 -5.80
C VAL A 7 2.86 14.10 -6.30
N VAL A 8 2.43 13.72 -7.49
CA VAL A 8 2.80 12.46 -8.15
C VAL A 8 3.62 12.81 -9.38
N LEU A 9 4.87 12.35 -9.41
CA LEU A 9 5.76 12.50 -10.56
C LEU A 9 5.90 11.16 -11.27
N PRO A 10 5.91 11.13 -12.62
CA PRO A 10 6.18 9.92 -13.38
C PRO A 10 7.54 9.32 -13.01
N ASN A 11 7.59 7.99 -12.90
CA ASN A 11 8.83 7.21 -12.67
C ASN A 11 9.58 7.55 -11.36
N TYR A 12 8.92 8.14 -10.37
CA TYR A 12 9.51 8.44 -9.07
C TYR A 12 8.95 7.52 -7.98
N PRO A 13 9.78 6.97 -7.06
CA PRO A 13 9.28 6.11 -6.00
C PRO A 13 8.39 6.88 -5.02
N LEU A 14 7.28 6.25 -4.62
CA LEU A 14 6.35 6.81 -3.64
C LEU A 14 6.42 6.02 -2.33
N HIS A 15 6.59 6.73 -1.21
CA HIS A 15 6.43 6.14 0.11
C HIS A 15 4.94 6.12 0.48
N MET A 16 4.36 4.93 0.57
CA MET A 16 2.96 4.70 0.91
C MET A 16 2.83 4.11 2.31
N VAL A 17 1.87 4.61 3.08
CA VAL A 17 1.55 4.13 4.43
C VAL A 17 0.06 3.86 4.49
N GLN A 18 -0.30 2.63 4.85
CA GLN A 18 -1.68 2.21 5.08
C GLN A 18 -1.95 2.16 6.59
N ARG A 19 -3.07 2.76 7.01
CA ARG A 19 -3.54 2.73 8.39
C ARG A 19 -5.05 2.57 8.37
N GLY A 20 -5.57 1.81 9.33
CA GLY A 20 -7.01 1.66 9.50
C GLY A 20 -7.65 2.98 9.87
N HIS A 21 -8.88 3.17 9.39
CA HIS A 21 -9.68 4.31 9.79
C HIS A 21 -9.78 4.36 11.32
N SER A 22 -9.58 5.53 11.93
CA SER A 22 -9.55 5.68 13.40
C SER A 22 -8.58 4.72 14.13
N ARG A 23 -7.48 4.32 13.50
CA ARG A 23 -6.50 3.33 14.03
C ARG A 23 -7.07 1.93 14.27
N GLN A 24 -8.17 1.60 13.60
CA GLN A 24 -8.69 0.24 13.63
C GLN A 24 -7.70 -0.74 13.00
N VAL A 25 -7.87 -2.01 13.34
CA VAL A 25 -7.11 -3.11 12.78
C VAL A 25 -7.32 -3.14 11.26
N VAL A 26 -6.23 -3.26 10.50
CA VAL A 26 -6.27 -3.29 9.02
C VAL A 26 -6.50 -4.71 8.50
N PHE A 27 -5.90 -5.70 9.18
CA PHE A 27 -6.01 -7.13 8.88
C PHE A 27 -6.54 -7.80 10.13
N ALA A 28 -7.81 -8.21 10.12
CA ALA A 28 -8.45 -8.80 11.30
C ALA A 28 -7.94 -10.23 11.52
N GLU A 29 -7.76 -10.96 10.42
CA GLU A 29 -7.24 -12.32 10.38
C GLU A 29 -5.97 -12.40 9.53
N ASP A 30 -5.19 -13.48 9.69
CA ASP A 30 -3.96 -13.67 8.91
C ASP A 30 -4.26 -13.83 7.41
N GLU A 31 -5.41 -14.39 7.05
CA GLU A 31 -5.88 -14.54 5.68
C GLU A 31 -6.05 -13.19 4.96
N ASP A 32 -6.48 -12.15 5.68
CA ASP A 32 -6.62 -10.79 5.12
C ASP A 32 -5.25 -10.26 4.66
N TYR A 33 -4.22 -10.52 5.47
CA TYR A 33 -2.86 -10.13 5.15
C TYR A 33 -2.27 -10.95 3.99
N GLN A 34 -2.54 -12.26 3.95
CA GLN A 34 -2.11 -13.10 2.83
C GLN A 34 -2.76 -12.67 1.51
N ARG A 35 -4.05 -12.33 1.54
CA ARG A 35 -4.77 -11.76 0.39
C ARG A 35 -4.14 -10.44 -0.05
N TYR A 36 -3.83 -9.55 0.89
CA TYR A 36 -3.16 -8.29 0.56
C TYR A 36 -1.81 -8.51 -0.15
N LEU A 37 -1.00 -9.48 0.31
CA LEU A 37 0.27 -9.81 -0.33
C LEU A 37 0.10 -10.45 -1.72
N SER A 38 -0.98 -11.21 -1.96
CA SER A 38 -1.28 -11.73 -3.30
C SER A 38 -1.73 -10.61 -4.23
N ASP A 39 -2.61 -9.73 -3.76
CA ASP A 39 -3.15 -8.65 -4.57
C ASP A 39 -2.06 -7.66 -4.96
N ARG A 40 -1.15 -7.33 -4.02
CA ARG A 40 0.04 -6.52 -4.32
C ARG A 40 0.87 -7.10 -5.47
N ARG A 41 1.15 -8.41 -5.43
CA ARG A 41 1.91 -9.08 -6.50
C ARG A 41 1.19 -9.04 -7.84
N ASN A 42 -0.11 -9.31 -7.85
CA ASN A 42 -0.93 -9.22 -9.06
C ASN A 42 -0.91 -7.80 -9.65
N LEU A 43 -0.92 -6.77 -8.80
CA LEU A 43 -0.85 -5.37 -9.23
C LEU A 43 0.54 -4.97 -9.70
N GLU A 44 1.61 -5.48 -9.08
CA GLU A 44 2.98 -5.34 -9.56
C GLU A 44 3.11 -5.84 -11.01
N ASP A 45 2.61 -7.04 -11.25
CA ASP A 45 2.65 -7.66 -12.58
C ASP A 45 1.76 -6.93 -13.59
N ALA A 46 0.55 -6.50 -13.19
CA ALA A 46 -0.39 -5.84 -14.08
C ALA A 46 0.02 -4.42 -14.49
N PHE A 47 0.77 -3.71 -13.64
CA PHE A 47 1.13 -2.30 -13.85
C PHE A 47 2.63 -2.06 -14.06
N ASP A 48 3.43 -3.12 -14.17
CA ASP A 48 4.90 -3.07 -14.28
C ASP A 48 5.54 -2.13 -13.24
N ASN A 49 5.02 -2.19 -12.01
CA ASN A 49 5.49 -1.35 -10.92
C ASN A 49 6.51 -2.10 -10.06
N LYS A 50 7.40 -1.34 -9.40
CA LYS A 50 8.51 -1.90 -8.62
C LYS A 50 8.36 -1.58 -7.14
N LEU A 51 8.32 -2.62 -6.31
CA LEU A 51 8.44 -2.47 -4.86
C LEU A 51 9.92 -2.41 -4.45
N HIS A 52 10.34 -1.26 -3.93
CA HIS A 52 11.71 -1.07 -3.44
C HIS A 52 11.89 -1.55 -2.01
N ALA A 53 10.90 -1.35 -1.14
CA ALA A 53 10.93 -1.75 0.26
C ALA A 53 9.50 -1.91 0.80
N PHE A 54 9.34 -2.82 1.76
CA PHE A 54 8.07 -3.05 2.44
C PHE A 54 8.30 -3.42 3.91
N CYS A 55 7.52 -2.81 4.79
CA CYS A 55 7.54 -3.09 6.22
C CYS A 55 6.12 -3.41 6.70
N ARG A 56 6.01 -4.45 7.52
CA ARG A 56 4.82 -4.69 8.35
C ARG A 56 5.02 -3.94 9.67
N ALA A 57 4.04 -3.13 10.07
CA ALA A 57 4.00 -2.43 11.35
C ALA A 57 3.02 -3.12 12.31
#